data_AF-A0A8C9GCD1-F1
#
_entry.id   AF-A0A8C9GCD1-F1
#
_cell.length_a   1.000
_cell.length_b   1.000
_cell.length_c   1.000
_cell.angle_alpha   90.00
_cell.angle_beta   90.00
_cell.angle_gamma   90.00
#
_symmetry.space_group_name_H-M   'P 1'
#
loop_
_entity.id
_entity.type
_entity.pdbx_description
1 polymer ?
#
loop_
_entity_poly.entity_id
_entity_poly.type
_entity_poly.pdbx_seq_one_letter_code
_entity_poly.pdbx_strand_id
1 'polypeptide(L)' 'MGSKTKKRVLLPTRPAPPTVEQILEDVRGAPAEDPVFTTLAPEGRRRPVRGKADLRPRQQGERERSAPLTPDPTPWESQ' A
#
# COMPACT_ATOMS: atom_id res chain seq x y z
N MET A 1 -45.68 36.11 -13.36
CA MET A 1 -46.06 35.24 -12.22
C MET A 1 -45.44 33.87 -12.41
N GLY A 2 -44.72 33.36 -11.41
CA GLY A 2 -44.35 31.94 -11.31
C GLY A 2 -42.88 31.57 -11.57
N SER A 3 -41.98 31.93 -10.64
CA SER A 3 -40.67 31.26 -10.54
C SER A 3 -40.89 29.85 -10.00
N LYS A 4 -40.74 28.84 -10.87
CA LYS A 4 -40.92 27.43 -10.53
C LYS A 4 -39.81 27.01 -9.55
N THR A 5 -40.15 26.86 -8.28
CA THR A 5 -39.23 26.43 -7.21
C THR A 5 -38.76 24.99 -7.46
N LYS A 6 -37.51 24.79 -7.89
CA LYS A 6 -36.92 23.45 -8.06
C LYS A 6 -36.51 22.89 -6.70
N LYS A 7 -37.41 22.15 -6.05
CA LYS A 7 -37.15 21.44 -4.79
C LYS A 7 -36.09 20.35 -5.07
N ARG A 8 -34.84 20.60 -4.66
CA ARG A 8 -33.77 19.60 -4.73
C ARG A 8 -33.94 18.67 -3.54
N VAL A 9 -34.24 17.41 -3.80
CA VAL A 9 -34.17 16.36 -2.77
C VAL A 9 -32.69 16.06 -2.55
N LEU A 10 -32.22 16.24 -1.31
CA LEU A 10 -30.87 15.84 -0.93
C LEU A 10 -30.85 14.33 -0.72
N LEU A 11 -29.99 13.64 -1.46
CA LEU A 11 -29.75 12.23 -1.26
C LEU A 11 -28.82 12.01 -0.07
N PRO A 12 -28.96 10.87 0.63
CA PRO A 12 -27.96 10.46 1.62
C PRO A 12 -26.57 10.42 0.99
N THR A 13 -25.59 10.95 1.71
CA THR A 13 -24.18 10.88 1.31
C THR A 13 -23.57 9.57 1.78
N ARG A 14 -22.62 9.04 1.01
CA ARG A 14 -21.79 7.91 1.43
C ARG A 14 -20.95 8.32 2.66
N PRO A 15 -20.76 7.44 3.66
CA PRO A 15 -19.80 7.69 4.72
C PRO A 15 -18.39 7.88 4.15
N ALA A 16 -17.55 8.59 4.90
CA ALA A 16 -16.13 8.67 4.58
C ALA A 16 -15.52 7.25 4.62
N PRO A 17 -14.53 6.95 3.75
CA PRO A 17 -13.78 5.72 3.86
C PRO A 17 -13.01 5.65 5.19
N PRO A 18 -12.67 4.45 5.68
CA PRO A 18 -11.93 4.28 6.92
C PRO A 18 -10.52 4.90 6.82
N THR A 19 -9.98 5.30 7.96
CA THR A 19 -8.60 5.81 8.03
C THR A 19 -7.59 4.66 8.09
N VAL A 20 -6.32 4.98 7.84
CA VAL A 20 -5.23 4.00 7.92
C VAL A 20 -5.10 3.47 9.35
N GLU A 21 -5.26 4.32 10.35
CA GLU A 21 -5.17 3.96 11.76
C GLU A 21 -6.20 2.90 12.14
N GLN A 22 -7.45 3.06 11.68
CA GLN A 22 -8.53 2.09 11.92
C GLN A 22 -8.23 0.75 11.27
N ILE A 23 -7.74 0.76 10.03
CA ILE A 23 -7.34 -0.48 9.34
C ILE A 23 -6.22 -1.18 10.11
N LEU A 24 -5.24 -0.45 10.62
CA LEU A 24 -4.14 -1.02 11.39
C LEU A 24 -4.59 -1.53 12.77
N GLU A 25 -5.60 -0.92 13.38
CA GLU A 25 -6.25 -1.45 14.59
C GLU A 25 -6.92 -2.78 14.29
N ASP A 26 -7.73 -2.86 13.23
CA ASP A 26 -8.42 -4.08 12.83
C ASP A 26 -7.43 -5.21 12.50
N VAL A 27 -6.36 -4.92 11.76
CA VAL A 27 -5.31 -5.89 11.43
C VAL A 27 -4.60 -6.41 12.68
N ARG A 28 -4.35 -5.56 13.68
CA ARG A 28 -3.72 -5.98 14.95
C ARG A 28 -4.66 -6.76 15.86
N GLY A 29 -5.96 -6.48 15.78
CA GLY A 29 -7.00 -7.19 16.52
C GLY A 29 -7.40 -8.52 15.88
N ALA A 30 -7.08 -8.73 14.60
CA ALA A 30 -7.42 -9.95 13.88
C ALA A 30 -6.71 -11.20 14.47
N PRO A 31 -7.40 -12.36 14.51
CA PRO A 31 -6.76 -13.62 14.87
C PRO A 31 -5.58 -13.96 13.96
N ALA A 32 -4.55 -14.60 14.50
CA ALA A 32 -3.39 -15.02 13.71
C ALA A 32 -3.74 -16.08 12.66
N GLU A 33 -4.86 -16.79 12.86
CA GLU A 33 -5.40 -17.83 11.98
C GLU A 33 -6.42 -17.29 10.97
N ASP A 34 -6.67 -15.97 10.93
CA ASP A 34 -7.66 -15.39 10.04
C ASP A 34 -7.33 -15.74 8.58
N PRO A 35 -8.25 -16.39 7.84
CA PRO A 35 -8.04 -16.75 6.44
C PRO A 35 -7.70 -15.56 5.54
N VAL A 36 -8.24 -14.37 5.83
CA VAL A 36 -7.96 -13.14 5.08
C VAL A 36 -6.46 -12.83 5.08
N PHE A 37 -5.76 -13.16 6.17
CA PHE A 37 -4.33 -12.88 6.33
C PHE A 37 -3.44 -14.12 6.18
N THR A 38 -3.97 -15.33 6.35
CA THR A 38 -3.19 -16.59 6.31
C THR A 38 -3.23 -17.33 4.98
N THR A 39 -4.22 -17.07 4.12
CA THR A 39 -4.31 -17.73 2.79
C THR A 39 -3.17 -17.39 1.85
N LEU A 40 -2.51 -16.25 2.05
CA LEU A 40 -1.33 -15.83 1.30
C LEU A 40 -0.01 -16.27 1.97
N ALA A 41 -0.07 -16.89 3.15
CA ALA A 41 1.12 -17.45 3.77
C ALA A 41 1.55 -18.67 2.94
N PRO A 42 2.78 -18.70 2.40
CA PRO A 42 3.27 -19.87 1.68
C PRO A 42 3.10 -21.11 2.57
N GLU A 43 2.52 -22.20 2.05
CA GLU A 43 2.24 -23.46 2.76
C GLU A 43 3.39 -23.99 3.64
N GLY A 44 4.62 -23.53 3.45
CA GLY A 44 5.80 -23.87 4.23
C GLY A 44 6.01 -23.15 5.57
N ARG A 45 5.14 -22.22 6.00
CA ARG A 45 5.32 -21.46 7.27
C ARG A 45 4.48 -21.93 8.46
N ARG A 46 4.01 -23.18 8.46
CA ARG A 46 3.61 -23.82 9.73
C ARG A 46 4.84 -24.25 10.53
N ARG A 47 5.55 -23.31 11.17
CA ARG A 47 6.56 -23.59 12.19
C ARG A 47 6.50 -22.58 13.35
N PRO A 48 6.80 -23.03 14.58
CA PRO A 48 6.25 -22.46 15.80
C PRO A 48 6.88 -21.12 16.15
N VAL A 49 6.08 -20.31 16.84
CA VAL A 49 6.45 -19.05 17.46
C VAL A 49 7.64 -19.26 18.40
N ARG A 50 8.85 -18.81 18.02
CA ARG A 50 9.95 -18.61 18.98
C ARG A 50 11.02 -17.66 18.46
N GLY A 51 11.04 -16.45 19.04
CA GLY A 51 12.25 -15.81 19.54
C GLY A 51 13.25 -15.20 18.55
N LYS A 52 13.33 -13.88 18.64
CA LYS A 52 14.47 -12.98 18.34
C LYS A 52 14.69 -12.50 16.91
N ALA A 53 14.81 -11.18 16.87
CA ALA A 53 15.23 -10.36 15.75
C ALA A 53 16.59 -10.79 15.21
N ASP A 54 16.68 -10.93 13.89
CA ASP A 54 17.92 -10.73 13.14
C ASP A 54 17.62 -9.79 11.99
N LEU A 55 17.66 -8.49 12.30
CA LEU A 55 17.94 -7.46 11.31
C LEU A 55 19.40 -7.64 10.88
N ARG A 56 19.62 -8.19 9.68
CA ARG A 56 20.92 -8.11 9.00
C ARG A 56 20.77 -7.18 7.81
N PRO A 57 21.36 -5.96 7.82
CA PRO A 57 21.57 -5.21 6.60
C PRO A 57 22.60 -5.98 5.77
N ARG A 58 22.20 -6.46 4.59
CA ARG A 58 23.13 -7.06 3.63
C ARG A 58 24.00 -5.95 3.05
N GLN A 59 25.09 -5.62 3.73
CA GLN A 59 26.17 -4.81 3.18
C GLN A 59 27.12 -5.71 2.38
N GLN A 60 27.05 -5.59 1.05
CA GLN A 60 28.11 -5.93 0.10
C GLN A 60 28.05 -4.77 -0.90
N GLY A 61 28.97 -3.81 -0.87
CA GLY A 61 30.41 -4.02 -0.96
C GLY A 61 30.78 -3.78 -2.42
N GLU A 62 31.15 -2.54 -2.68
CA GLU A 62 31.43 -1.92 -3.97
C GLU A 62 32.58 -2.60 -4.72
N ARG A 63 32.45 -2.85 -6.03
CA ARG A 63 33.42 -2.38 -7.06
C ARG A 63 33.10 -2.86 -8.48
N GLU A 64 32.99 -1.86 -9.35
CA GLU A 64 33.33 -1.85 -10.77
C GLU A 64 32.69 -2.88 -11.71
N ARG A 65 31.63 -2.43 -12.41
CA ARG A 65 31.73 -2.35 -13.88
C ARG A 65 30.84 -1.23 -14.43
N SER A 66 31.52 -0.17 -14.86
CA SER A 66 31.27 0.57 -16.09
C SER A 66 30.06 1.51 -16.18
N ALA A 67 30.40 2.80 -16.02
CA ALA A 67 29.86 3.99 -16.65
C ALA A 67 28.45 4.48 -16.26
N PRO A 68 28.27 5.80 -16.03
CA PRO A 68 26.94 6.38 -15.93
C PRO A 68 26.28 6.30 -17.31
N LEU A 69 25.16 5.61 -17.41
CA LEU A 69 24.20 5.88 -18.47
C LEU A 69 23.66 7.29 -18.19
N THR A 70 24.33 8.31 -18.71
CA THR A 70 23.67 9.61 -18.93
C THR A 70 22.39 9.31 -19.71
N PRO A 71 21.21 9.71 -19.23
CA PRO A 71 20.04 9.67 -20.07
C PRO A 71 20.29 10.57 -21.28
N ASP A 72 20.09 9.99 -22.45
CA ASP A 72 20.04 10.69 -23.74
C ASP A 72 19.12 11.94 -23.60
N PRO A 73 19.58 13.17 -23.90
CA PRO A 73 18.69 14.32 -23.92
C PRO A 73 17.69 14.16 -25.07
N THR A 74 16.48 13.80 -24.68
CA THR A 74 15.27 13.62 -25.52
C THR A 74 15.18 14.61 -26.70
N PRO A 75 14.91 14.16 -27.95
CA PRO A 75 14.70 15.04 -29.09
C PRO A 75 13.24 15.50 -29.13
N TRP A 76 12.86 16.52 -28.36
CA TRP A 76 11.57 17.20 -28.55
C TRP A 76 11.64 18.73 -28.56
N GLU A 77 12.82 19.34 -28.51
CA GLU A 77 13.00 20.74 -28.91
C GLU A 77 13.17 20.85 -30.42
N SER A 78 12.05 20.78 -31.14
CA SER A 78 11.97 21.28 -32.51
C SER A 78 10.54 21.72 -32.83
N GLN A 79 10.15 22.90 -32.34
CA GLN A 79 9.14 23.78 -32.94
C GLN A 79 9.50 25.24 -32.68
#